data_AF-A0A7Y2XS74-F1
#
_entry.id   AF-A0A7Y2XS74-F1
#
_cell.length_a   1.000
_cell.length_b   1.000
_cell.length_c   1.000
_cell.angle_alpha   90.00
_cell.angle_beta   90.00
_cell.angle_gamma   90.00
#
_symmetry.space_group_name_H-M   'P 1'
#
loop_
_entity.id
_entity.type
_entity.pdbx_description
1 polymer ?
#
loop_
_entity_poly.entity_id
_entity_poly.type
_entity_poly.pdbx_seq_one_letter_code
_entity_poly.pdbx_strand_id
1 'polypeptide(L)' 'MKAIQVNISDIIIQHPEVNSFPELLDKVRAMRSDNMIYLNFDVKPDYRDTPRNWEWKIEKAFGEGGK' A
#
# COMPACT_ATOMS: atom_id res chain seq x y z
N MET A 1 12.96 -16.88 -8.12
CA MET A 1 11.87 -15.91 -7.86
C MET A 1 11.22 -16.32 -6.55
N LYS A 2 11.20 -15.43 -5.55
CA LYS A 2 10.54 -15.67 -4.25
C LYS A 2 9.24 -14.86 -4.21
N ALA A 3 8.22 -15.37 -3.53
CA ALA A 3 7.04 -14.57 -3.21
C ALA A 3 7.30 -13.77 -1.94
N ILE A 4 7.01 -12.47 -1.98
CA ILE A 4 7.10 -11.57 -0.83
C ILE A 4 5.70 -11.08 -0.53
N GLN A 5 5.22 -11.31 0.69
CA GLN A 5 3.99 -10.70 1.17
C GLN A 5 4.33 -9.40 1.90
N VAL A 6 3.59 -8.34 1.61
CA VAL A 6 3.67 -7.07 2.33
C VAL A 6 2.29 -6.74 2.87
N ASN A 7 2.21 -6.38 4.15
CA ASN A 7 0.95 -5.98 4.78
C ASN A 7 0.82 -4.45 4.77
N ILE A 8 -0.42 -3.94 4.75
CA ILE A 8 -0.68 -2.50 4.86
C ILE A 8 -0.23 -1.97 6.21
N SER A 9 -0.45 -2.73 7.29
CA SER A 9 0.03 -2.35 8.62
C SER A 9 1.54 -2.12 8.65
N ASP A 10 2.33 -2.97 7.98
CA ASP A 10 3.78 -2.84 7.90
C ASP A 10 4.19 -1.53 7.21
N ILE A 11 3.52 -1.15 6.12
CA ILE A 11 3.76 0.12 5.40
C ILE A 11 3.46 1.31 6.32
N ILE A 12 2.33 1.27 7.03
CA ILE A 12 1.92 2.35 7.95
C ILE A 12 2.91 2.48 9.12
N ILE A 13 3.36 1.36 9.69
CA ILE A 13 4.32 1.34 10.81
C ILE A 13 5.69 1.84 10.36
N GLN A 14 6.14 1.48 9.15
CA GLN A 14 7.43 1.90 8.60
C GLN A 14 7.44 3.36 8.13
N HIS A 15 6.26 3.94 7.86
CA HIS A 15 6.09 5.31 7.39
C HIS A 15 5.22 6.15 8.33
N PRO A 16 5.66 6.39 9.58
CA PRO A 16 4.89 7.19 10.55
C PRO A 16 4.69 8.65 10.10
N GLU A 17 5.45 9.12 9.10
CA GLU A 17 5.28 10.44 8.49
C GLU A 17 4.06 10.55 7.56
N VAL A 18 3.47 9.42 7.14
CA VAL A 18 2.29 9.39 6.27
C VAL A 18 1.05 9.66 7.10
N ASN A 19 0.38 10.77 6.81
CA ASN A 19 -0.76 11.27 7.60
C ASN A 19 -2.07 11.34 6.80
N SER A 20 -2.05 10.93 5.54
CA SER A 20 -3.22 10.97 4.66
C SER A 20 -3.27 9.75 3.73
N PHE A 21 -4.48 9.44 3.26
CA PHE A 21 -4.67 8.33 2.33
C PHE A 21 -3.93 8.52 0.99
N PRO A 22 -3.88 9.71 0.36
CA PRO A 22 -3.07 9.95 -0.84
C PRO A 22 -1.57 9.69 -0.64
N GLU A 23 -1.00 10.11 0.49
CA GLU A 23 0.42 9.86 0.79
C GLU A 23 0.71 8.36 0.95
N LEU A 24 -0.23 7.58 1.53
CA LEU A 24 -0.11 6.12 1.56
C LEU A 24 -0.08 5.55 0.15
N LEU A 25 -0.94 6.03 -0.75
CA LEU A 25 -0.93 5.58 -2.15
C LEU A 25 0.40 5.86 -2.83
N ASP A 26 1.08 6.96 -2.49
CA ASP A 26 2.41 7.27 -3.04
C ASP A 26 3.47 6.27 -2.55
N LYS A 27 3.42 5.85 -1.28
CA LYS A 27 4.28 4.76 -0.78
C LYS A 27 4.02 3.45 -1.52
N VAL A 28 2.75 3.12 -1.74
CA VAL A 28 2.35 1.90 -2.47
C VAL A 28 2.81 1.96 -3.94
N ARG A 29 2.70 3.10 -4.63
CA ARG A 29 3.21 3.28 -6.00
C ARG A 29 4.72 3.20 -6.12
N ALA A 30 5.44 3.52 -5.05
CA ALA A 30 6.90 3.45 -5.00
C ALA A 30 7.42 2.01 -4.81
N MET A 31 6.55 1.03 -4.53
CA MET A 31 6.96 -0.36 -4.31
C MET A 31 7.46 -1.00 -5.60
N ARG A 32 8.74 -1.38 -5.61
CA ARG A 32 9.41 -2.06 -6.72
C ARG A 32 10.10 -3.32 -6.19
N SER A 33 10.01 -4.43 -6.91
CA SER A 33 10.78 -5.63 -6.62
C SER A 33 10.94 -6.52 -7.84
N ASP A 34 12.09 -7.19 -7.94
CA ASP A 34 12.33 -8.25 -8.93
C ASP A 34 11.63 -9.57 -8.52
N ASN A 35 11.06 -9.62 -7.32
CA ASN A 35 10.29 -10.74 -6.79
C ASN A 35 8.80 -10.52 -6.98
N MET A 36 8.03 -11.61 -6.93
CA MET A 36 6.57 -11.51 -6.94
C MET A 36 6.11 -10.95 -5.61
N ILE A 37 5.49 -9.77 -5.62
CA ILE A 37 4.95 -9.13 -4.43
C ILE A 37 3.44 -9.37 -4.36
N TYR A 38 2.97 -9.74 -3.17
CA TYR A 38 1.56 -9.76 -2.82
C TYR A 38 1.30 -8.71 -1.75
N LEU A 39 0.36 -7.81 -2.02
CA LEU A 39 -0.10 -6.83 -1.05
C LEU A 39 -1.30 -7.40 -0.28
N ASN A 40 -1.20 -7.43 1.04
CA ASN A 40 -2.24 -7.95 1.93
C ASN A 40 -2.94 -6.81 2.67
N PHE A 41 -4.26 -6.73 2.55
CA PHE A 41 -5.11 -5.70 3.16
C PHE A 41 -5.55 -6.12 4.57
N ASP A 42 -4.59 -6.27 5.47
CA ASP A 42 -4.80 -6.76 6.83
C ASP A 42 -5.49 -5.75 7.76
N VAL A 43 -5.32 -4.46 7.49
CA VAL A 43 -5.91 -3.37 8.27
C VAL A 43 -6.44 -2.28 7.35
N LYS A 44 -7.59 -1.70 7.75
CA LYS A 44 -8.08 -0.47 7.12
C LYS A 44 -7.22 0.71 7.58
N PRO A 45 -6.67 1.53 6.67
CA PRO A 45 -5.93 2.74 7.06
C PRO A 45 -6.80 3.69 7.90
N ASP A 46 -6.25 4.18 9.01
CA ASP A 46 -6.97 5.07 9.95
C ASP A 46 -6.73 6.55 9.64
N TYR A 47 -6.66 6.91 8.36
CA TYR A 47 -6.58 8.32 7.95
C TYR A 47 -7.97 8.93 7.85
N ARG A 48 -8.10 10.20 8.25
CA ARG A 48 -9.37 10.95 8.21
C ARG A 48 -10.01 10.99 6.83
N ASP A 49 -9.21 10.96 5.77
CA ASP A 49 -9.61 11.02 4.37
C ASP A 49 -9.65 9.64 3.68
N THR A 50 -9.55 8.54 4.45
CA THR A 50 -9.66 7.18 3.91
C THR A 50 -11.05 6.94 3.31
N PRO A 51 -11.16 6.68 1.99
CA PRO A 51 -12.45 6.53 1.33
C PRO A 51 -13.06 5.15 1.59
N ARG A 52 -14.36 4.99 1.29
CA ARG A 52 -15.06 3.70 1.44
C ARG A 52 -14.49 2.60 0.53
N ASN A 53 -14.02 2.97 -0.66
CA ASN A 53 -13.42 2.07 -1.65
C ASN A 53 -11.89 2.04 -1.59
N TRP A 54 -11.32 2.17 -0.39
CA TRP A 54 -9.87 2.28 -0.18
C TRP A 54 -9.10 1.06 -0.72
N GLU A 55 -9.58 -0.17 -0.52
CA GLU A 55 -8.93 -1.40 -0.99
C GLU A 55 -8.67 -1.35 -2.50
N TRP A 56 -9.70 -1.01 -3.28
CA TRP A 56 -9.59 -0.89 -4.73
C TRP A 56 -8.61 0.20 -5.16
N LYS A 57 -8.56 1.32 -4.44
CA LYS A 57 -7.62 2.40 -4.74
C LYS A 57 -6.17 2.00 -4.46
N ILE A 58 -5.93 1.27 -3.36
CA ILE A 58 -4.62 0.72 -3.03
C ILE A 58 -4.21 -0.32 -4.07
N GLU A 59 -5.08 -1.26 -4.41
CA GLU A 59 -4.82 -2.29 -5.44
C GLU A 59 -4.45 -1.65 -6.78
N LYS A 60 -5.21 -0.62 -7.19
CA LYS A 60 -4.92 0.14 -8.40
C LYS A 60 -3.55 0.82 -8.34
N ALA A 61 -3.24 1.49 -7.23
CA ALA A 61 -1.94 2.16 -7.04
C ALA A 61 -0.77 1.17 -7.05
N PHE A 62 -0.95 -0.02 -6.46
CA PHE A 62 0.03 -1.09 -6.45
C PHE A 62 0.29 -1.61 -7.88
N GLY A 63 -0.75 -1.82 -8.67
CA GLY A 63 -0.63 -2.22 -10.09
C GLY A 63 -0.02 -1.14 -11.00
N GLU A 64 -0.22 0.15 -10.70
CA GLU A 64 0.41 1.27 -11.41
C GLU A 64 1.91 1.36 -11.10
N GLY A 65 2.27 1.19 -9.83
CA GLY A 65 3.63 1.23 -9.30
C GLY A 65 4.48 -0.01 -9.59
N GLY A 66 3.97 -1.00 -10.32
CA GLY A 66 4.73 -2.18 -10.76
C GLY A 66 5.31 -2.07 -12.19
N LYS A 67 5.01 -1.00 -12.94
CA LYS A 67 5.45 -0.77 -14.32
C LYS A 67 6.69 0.10 -14.44
#